data_AF-I4GW54-F1
#
_entry.id   AF-I4GW54-F1
#
_cell.length_a   1.000
_cell.length_b   1.000
_cell.length_c   1.000
_cell.angle_alpha   90.00
_cell.angle_beta   90.00
_cell.angle_gamma   90.00
#
_symmetry.space_group_name_H-M   'P 1'
#
loop_
_entity.id
_entity.type
_entity.pdbx_description
1 polymer ?
#
loop_
_entity_poly.entity_id
_entity_poly.type
_entity_poly.pdbx_seq_one_letter_code
_entity_poly.pdbx_strand_id
1 'polypeptide(L)' 'MIDIQEIVNIADELIFSHIGEHLNDLQKTVLLGTIQGKSYLEIASEAQYTEKYIKDTAGKLWALLGSV' A
#
# COMPACT_ATOMS: atom_id res chain seq x y z
N MET A 1 3.79 19.03 9.69
CA MET A 1 3.26 17.68 10.02
C MET A 1 3.11 17.00 8.69
N ILE A 2 3.79 15.87 8.46
CA ILE A 2 3.66 15.15 7.18
C ILE A 2 2.31 14.46 7.20
N ASP A 3 1.46 14.76 6.23
CA ASP A 3 0.17 14.10 6.08
C ASP A 3 0.38 12.65 5.62
N ILE A 4 -0.42 11.72 6.15
CA ILE A 4 -0.30 10.30 5.78
C ILE A 4 -0.54 10.11 4.26
N GLN A 5 -1.39 10.95 3.67
CA GLN A 5 -1.61 11.00 2.21
C GLN A 5 -0.34 11.40 1.45
N GLU A 6 0.49 12.28 2.03
CA GLU A 6 1.75 12.72 1.44
C GLU A 6 2.77 11.58 1.43
N ILE A 7 2.81 10.76 2.48
CA ILE A 7 3.65 9.55 2.54
C ILE A 7 3.25 8.54 1.45
N VAL A 8 1.94 8.35 1.26
CA VAL A 8 1.43 7.47 0.19
C VAL A 8 1.78 8.01 -1.19
N ASN A 9 1.67 9.31 -1.41
CA ASN A 9 2.07 9.93 -2.68
C ASN A 9 3.57 9.81 -2.95
N ILE A 10 4.42 10.01 -1.94
CA ILE A 10 5.86 9.84 -2.07
C ILE A 10 6.20 8.40 -2.44
N ALA A 11 5.56 7.42 -1.80
CA ALA A 11 5.77 6.01 -2.14
C ALA A 11 5.30 5.68 -3.57
N ASP A 12 4.14 6.23 -4.00
CA ASP A 12 3.63 6.07 -5.36
C ASP A 12 4.58 6.66 -6.40
N GLU A 13 5.13 7.86 -6.14
CA GLU A 13 6.11 8.51 -7.02
C GLU A 13 7.45 7.76 -7.05
N LEU A 14 7.92 7.23 -5.91
CA LEU A 14 9.15 6.42 -5.84
C LEU A 14 9.03 5.15 -6.68
N ILE A 15 7.91 4.45 -6.53
CA ILE A 15 7.59 3.25 -7.30
C ILE A 15 7.46 3.61 -8.78
N PHE A 16 6.72 4.66 -9.13
CA PHE A 16 6.61 5.14 -10.50
C PHE A 16 7.97 5.52 -11.10
N SER A 17 8.84 6.18 -10.34
CA SER A 17 10.17 6.55 -10.81
C SER A 17 11.09 5.33 -11.01
N HIS A 18 10.88 4.24 -10.28
CA HIS A 18 11.76 3.07 -10.31
C HIS A 18 11.33 2.03 -11.36
N ILE A 19 10.04 1.76 -11.49
CA ILE A 19 9.47 0.74 -12.40
C ILE A 19 8.55 1.31 -13.47
N GLY A 20 8.20 2.60 -13.42
CA GLY A 20 7.31 3.22 -14.40
C GLY A 20 5.82 2.92 -14.18
N GLU A 21 5.45 2.27 -13.08
CA GLU A 21 4.07 1.91 -12.74
C GLU A 21 3.63 2.57 -11.44
N HIS A 22 2.36 2.95 -11.34
CA HIS A 22 1.77 3.46 -10.11
C HIS A 22 1.21 2.33 -9.25
N LEU A 23 1.16 2.55 -7.93
CA LEU A 23 0.44 1.67 -7.02
C LEU A 23 -1.06 1.68 -7.37
N ASN A 24 -1.64 0.49 -7.46
CA ASN A 24 -3.08 0.38 -7.62
C ASN A 24 -3.82 0.80 -6.33
N ASP A 25 -5.11 1.09 -6.44
CA ASP A 25 -5.92 1.57 -5.31
C ASP A 25 -5.86 0.64 -4.09
N LEU A 26 -5.74 -0.67 -4.33
CA LEU A 26 -5.61 -1.66 -3.27
C LEU A 26 -4.25 -1.59 -2.56
N GLN A 27 -3.16 -1.49 -3.31
CA GLN A 27 -1.81 -1.29 -2.76
C GLN A 27 -1.73 0.03 -1.98
N LYS A 28 -2.33 1.11 -2.50
CA LYS A 28 -2.44 2.39 -1.79
C LYS A 28 -3.22 2.24 -0.49
N THR A 29 -4.33 1.50 -0.51
CA THR A 29 -5.16 1.23 0.67
C THR A 29 -4.39 0.40 1.72
N VAL A 30 -3.63 -0.61 1.29
CA VAL A 30 -2.76 -1.41 2.16
C VAL A 30 -1.64 -0.57 2.77
N LEU A 31 -0.98 0.25 1.97
CA LEU A 31 0.08 1.15 2.43
C LEU A 31 -0.48 2.13 3.46
N LEU A 32 -1.61 2.77 3.14
CA LEU A 32 -2.29 3.72 3.99
C LEU A 32 -2.69 3.09 5.33
N GLY A 33 -3.35 1.93 5.29
CA GLY A 33 -3.77 1.22 6.48
C GLY A 33 -2.58 0.79 7.34
N THR A 34 -1.48 0.37 6.72
CA THR A 34 -0.25 0.00 7.46
C THR A 34 0.36 1.21 8.16
N ILE A 35 0.46 2.36 7.48
CA ILE A 35 0.98 3.60 8.08
C ILE A 35 0.06 4.11 9.20
N GLN A 36 -1.25 3.92 9.06
CA GLN A 36 -2.24 4.23 10.08
C GLN A 36 -2.24 3.24 11.27
N GLY A 37 -1.47 2.15 11.20
CA GLY A 37 -1.43 1.12 12.24
C GLY A 37 -2.64 0.17 12.23
N LYS A 38 -3.41 0.14 11.14
CA LYS A 38 -4.51 -0.81 10.94
C LYS A 38 -3.97 -2.19 10.61
N SER A 39 -4.67 -3.21 11.08
CA SER A 39 -4.38 -4.60 10.69
C SER A 39 -4.84 -4.89 9.26
N TYR A 40 -4.21 -5.87 8.61
CA TYR A 40 -4.66 -6.34 7.28
C TYR A 40 -6.11 -6.81 7.26
N LEU A 41 -6.64 -7.23 8.40
CA LEU A 41 -8.02 -7.69 8.56
C LEU A 41 -8.99 -6.50 8.53
N GLU A 42 -8.66 -5.40 9.21
CA GLU A 42 -9.43 -4.15 9.14
C GLU A 42 -9.40 -3.53 7.75
N ILE A 43 -8.21 -3.50 7.12
CA ILE A 43 -8.05 -3.02 5.74
C ILE A 43 -8.90 -3.86 4.78
N ALA A 44 -8.91 -5.19 4.96
CA ALA A 44 -9.73 -6.08 4.16
C ALA A 44 -11.23 -5.82 4.34
N SER A 45 -11.68 -5.62 5.57
CA SER A 45 -13.08 -5.27 5.86
C SER A 45 -13.49 -3.93 5.25
N GLU A 46 -12.64 -2.90 5.35
CA GLU A 46 -12.91 -1.57 4.77
C GLU A 46 -12.93 -1.60 3.25
N ALA A 47 -12.00 -2.34 2.63
CA ALA A 47 -11.89 -2.44 1.18
C ALA A 47 -12.80 -3.52 0.57
N GLN A 48 -13.64 -4.20 1.39
CA GLN A 48 -14.50 -5.32 0.99
C GLN A 48 -13.76 -6.49 0.32
N TYR A 49 -12.49 -6.71 0.69
CA TYR A 49 -11.67 -7.83 0.24
C TYR A 49 -11.52 -8.88 1.33
N THR A 50 -10.96 -10.04 0.96
CA THR A 50 -10.55 -11.04 1.94
C THR A 50 -9.18 -10.69 2.51
N GLU A 51 -8.95 -10.98 3.80
CA GLU A 51 -7.65 -10.79 4.45
C GLU A 51 -6.52 -11.47 3.67
N LYS A 52 -6.78 -12.66 3.11
CA LYS A 52 -5.82 -13.39 2.27
C LYS A 52 -5.41 -12.56 1.04
N TYR A 53 -6.36 -11.90 0.37
CA TYR A 53 -6.09 -11.09 -0.81
C TYR A 53 -5.33 -9.81 -0.46
N ILE A 54 -5.66 -9.18 0.68
CA ILE A 54 -4.88 -8.06 1.23
C ILE A 54 -3.46 -8.49 1.55
N LYS A 55 -3.27 -9.63 2.23
CA LYS A 55 -1.93 -10.16 2.54
C LYS A 55 -1.10 -10.45 1.29
N ASP A 56 -1.71 -11.02 0.25
CA ASP A 56 -1.04 -11.27 -1.03
C ASP A 56 -0.62 -9.94 -1.71
N THR A 57 -1.52 -8.96 -1.70
CA THR A 57 -1.26 -7.62 -2.25
C THR A 57 -0.19 -6.88 -1.46
N ALA A 58 -0.23 -6.96 -0.13
CA ALA A 58 0.78 -6.42 0.77
C ALA A 58 2.14 -7.05 0.49
N GLY A 59 2.21 -8.38 0.36
CA GLY A 59 3.45 -9.08 0.02
C GLY A 59 4.07 -8.59 -1.28
N LYS A 60 3.26 -8.43 -2.34
CA LYS A 60 3.71 -7.85 -3.62
C LYS A 60 4.20 -6.42 -3.45
N LEU A 61 3.48 -5.60 -2.70
CA LEU A 61 3.85 -4.21 -2.40
C LEU A 61 5.20 -4.12 -1.68
N TRP A 62 5.40 -4.88 -0.60
CA TRP A 62 6.64 -4.87 0.16
C TRP A 62 7.83 -5.41 -0.64
N ALA A 63 7.61 -6.42 -1.49
CA ALA A 63 8.64 -6.91 -2.41
C ALA A 63 9.04 -5.85 -3.44
N LEU A 64 8.07 -5.08 -3.93
CA LEU A 64 8.29 -3.97 -4.86
C LEU A 64 9.10 -2.86 -4.20
N LEU A 65 8.66 -2.40 -3.02
CA LEU A 65 9.33 -1.33 -2.27
C LEU A 65 10.73 -1.74 -1.79
N GLY A 66 10.96 -3.02 -1.48
CA GLY A 66 12.29 -3.52 -1.14
C GLY A 66 13.22 -3.68 -2.34
N SER A 67 12.69 -3.59 -3.57
CA SER A 67 13.48 -3.60 -4.80
C SER A 67 13.87 -2.20 -5.28
N VAL A 68 13.18 -1.16 -4.77
CA VAL A 68 13.53 0.26 -4.95
C VAL A 68 14.69 0.66 -4.05
#